data_AF-A0A2J0YSJ4-F1
#
_entry.id   AF-A0A2J0YSJ4-F1
#
_cell.length_a   1.000
_cell.length_b   1.000
_cell.length_c   1.000
_cell.angle_alpha   90.00
_cell.angle_beta   90.00
_cell.angle_gamma   90.00
#
_symmetry.space_group_name_H-M   'P 1'
#
loop_
_entity.id
_entity.type
_entity.pdbx_description
1 polymer ?
#
loop_
_entity_poly.entity_id
_entity_poly.type
_entity_poly.pdbx_seq_one_letter_code
_entity_poly.pdbx_strand_id
1 'polypeptide(L)'
;NYTMRGQLDGENAVGLQILMTPGSNALDTSSAVRATMERLQAKFPEGIEYKIAYDPTVFVRASLQSVAVTLLEAILLVVIVVVLFLQSWRASIIPLIAVPVSLVGTFAVMHMFGFSLNTLSLFGLVLSIGIV
;
A
#
# COMPACT_ATOMS: atom_id res chain seq x y z
N ASN A 1 9.23 -42.29 1.83
CA ASN A 1 8.58 -41.58 2.95
C ASN A 1 8.06 -40.24 2.46
N TYR A 2 6.78 -40.20 2.06
CA TYR A 2 6.08 -39.00 1.55
C TYR A 2 5.18 -38.37 2.62
N THR A 3 5.63 -38.33 3.87
CA THR A 3 4.86 -37.80 5.00
C THR A 3 5.13 -36.30 5.19
N MET A 4 4.82 -35.48 4.19
CA MET A 4 4.60 -34.05 4.44
C MET A 4 3.21 -33.91 5.05
N ARG A 5 3.15 -33.75 6.37
CA ARG A 5 1.93 -33.33 7.08
C ARG A 5 1.91 -31.81 7.10
N GLY A 6 0.97 -31.21 6.38
CA GLY A 6 0.65 -29.79 6.54
C GLY A 6 -0.29 -29.63 7.73
N GLN A 7 0.04 -28.70 8.62
CA GLN A 7 -0.84 -28.30 9.72
C GLN A 7 -0.88 -26.77 9.79
N LEU A 8 -2.02 -26.24 10.21
CA LEU A 8 -2.22 -24.84 10.54
C LEU A 8 -2.91 -24.80 11.90
N ASP A 9 -2.29 -24.13 12.89
CA ASP A 9 -2.80 -24.02 14.25
C ASP A 9 -3.16 -25.37 14.93
N GLY A 10 -2.43 -26.43 14.59
CA GLY A 10 -2.64 -27.79 15.11
C GLY A 10 -3.71 -28.62 14.37
N GLU A 11 -4.39 -28.04 13.39
CA GLU A 11 -5.36 -28.72 12.53
C GLU A 11 -4.70 -29.17 11.23
N ASN A 12 -5.15 -30.28 10.63
CA ASN A 12 -4.62 -30.75 9.35
C ASN A 12 -5.01 -29.76 8.24
N ALA A 13 -4.01 -29.27 7.50
CA ALA A 13 -4.20 -28.25 6.48
C ALA A 13 -3.34 -28.52 5.24
N VAL A 14 -3.80 -28.04 4.08
CA VAL A 14 -3.02 -28.05 2.85
C VAL A 14 -2.52 -26.63 2.57
N GLY A 15 -1.20 -26.47 2.48
CA GLY A 15 -0.58 -25.21 2.10
C GLY A 15 -0.68 -24.98 0.59
N LEU A 16 -1.23 -23.84 0.19
CA LEU A 16 -1.21 -23.36 -1.20
C LEU A 16 -0.39 -22.08 -1.27
N GLN A 17 0.71 -22.10 -2.02
CA GLN A 17 1.51 -20.91 -2.27
C GLN A 17 1.03 -20.23 -3.55
N ILE A 18 0.62 -18.96 -3.43
CA ILE A 18 0.32 -18.11 -4.58
C ILE A 18 1.51 -17.20 -4.83
N LEU A 19 2.07 -17.27 -6.03
CA LEU A 19 3.16 -16.41 -6.46
C LEU A 19 2.65 -15.42 -7.49
N MET A 20 3.17 -14.21 -7.38
CA MET A 20 2.91 -13.11 -8.30
C MET A 20 3.69 -13.29 -9.61
N THR A 21 3.07 -12.98 -10.75
CA THR A 21 3.80 -12.83 -12.00
C THR A 21 4.63 -11.54 -11.99
N PRO A 22 5.86 -11.54 -12.53
CA PRO A 22 6.70 -10.34 -12.59
C PRO A 22 5.98 -9.17 -13.27
N GLY A 23 6.09 -7.97 -12.67
CA GLY A 23 5.49 -6.75 -13.21
C GLY A 23 4.00 -6.55 -12.91
N SER A 24 3.33 -7.53 -12.28
CA SER A 24 1.95 -7.33 -11.81
C SER A 24 1.90 -6.59 -10.48
N ASN A 25 0.71 -6.07 -10.14
CA ASN A 25 0.49 -5.32 -8.90
C ASN A 25 0.10 -6.25 -7.75
N ALA A 26 0.91 -6.22 -6.68
CA ALA A 26 0.73 -7.02 -5.47
C ALA A 26 -0.64 -6.89 -4.82
N LEU A 27 -1.14 -5.65 -4.68
CA LEU A 27 -2.43 -5.38 -4.05
C LEU A 27 -3.59 -5.88 -4.91
N ASP A 28 -3.53 -5.64 -6.22
CA ASP A 28 -4.57 -6.08 -7.16
C ASP A 28 -4.64 -7.62 -7.21
N THR A 29 -3.49 -8.27 -7.23
CA THR A 29 -3.41 -9.74 -7.23
C THR A 29 -3.94 -10.32 -5.91
N SER A 30 -3.56 -9.77 -4.76
CA SER A 30 -4.10 -10.20 -3.46
C SER A 30 -5.62 -10.04 -3.40
N SER A 31 -6.14 -8.90 -3.88
CA SER A 31 -7.58 -8.67 -3.98
C SER A 31 -8.28 -9.67 -4.90
N ALA A 32 -7.70 -9.98 -6.07
CA ALA A 32 -8.25 -10.96 -7.02
C ALA A 32 -8.24 -12.39 -6.44
N VAL A 33 -7.18 -12.77 -5.72
CA VAL A 33 -7.08 -14.06 -5.04
C VAL A 33 -8.15 -14.19 -3.96
N ARG A 34 -8.31 -13.16 -3.11
CA ARG A 34 -9.34 -13.14 -2.06
C ARG A 34 -10.74 -13.27 -2.64
N ALA A 35 -11.08 -12.46 -3.65
CA ALA A 35 -12.36 -12.54 -4.34
C ALA A 35 -12.60 -13.92 -4.99
N THR A 36 -11.54 -14.54 -5.53
CA THR A 36 -11.63 -15.89 -6.09
C THR A 36 -11.87 -16.95 -5.02
N MET A 37 -11.19 -16.84 -3.87
CA MET A 37 -11.37 -17.77 -2.76
C MET A 37 -12.74 -17.65 -2.10
N GLU A 38 -13.27 -16.44 -1.92
CA GLU A 38 -14.67 -16.20 -1.51
C GLU A 38 -15.65 -16.82 -2.53
N ARG A 39 -15.37 -16.60 -3.83
CA ARG A 39 -15.85 -17.35 -5.01
C ARG A 39 -16.09 -18.84 -4.73
N LEU A 40 -14.99 -19.49 -4.40
CA LEU A 40 -14.88 -20.94 -4.34
C LEU A 40 -15.40 -21.51 -3.03
N GLN A 41 -15.33 -20.74 -1.94
CA GLN A 41 -15.78 -21.15 -0.62
C GLN A 41 -17.23 -21.62 -0.62
N ALA A 42 -18.09 -20.98 -1.42
CA ALA A 42 -19.50 -21.38 -1.56
C ALA A 42 -19.71 -22.81 -2.12
N LYS A 43 -18.66 -23.42 -2.69
CA LYS A 43 -18.70 -24.78 -3.25
C LYS A 43 -17.92 -25.79 -2.42
N PHE A 44 -17.39 -25.39 -1.27
CA PHE A 44 -16.61 -26.28 -0.43
C PHE A 44 -17.54 -27.32 0.24
N PRO A 45 -17.07 -28.58 0.36
CA PRO A 45 -17.73 -29.56 1.21
C PRO A 45 -17.83 -29.07 2.66
N GLU A 46 -18.82 -29.58 3.40
CA GLU A 46 -18.95 -29.28 4.84
C GLU A 46 -17.65 -29.63 5.59
N GLY A 47 -17.23 -28.73 6.48
CA GLY A 47 -16.00 -28.88 7.28
C GLY A 47 -14.71 -28.46 6.57
N ILE A 48 -14.76 -27.93 5.34
CA ILE A 48 -13.60 -27.33 4.68
C ILE A 48 -13.67 -25.81 4.75
N GLU A 49 -12.65 -25.21 5.36
CA GLU A 49 -12.43 -23.76 5.42
C GLU A 49 -11.09 -23.40 4.79
N TYR A 50 -10.96 -22.16 4.32
CA TYR A 50 -9.67 -21.61 3.92
C TYR A 50 -9.26 -20.50 4.88
N LYS A 51 -7.96 -20.42 5.15
CA LYS A 51 -7.35 -19.33 5.91
C LYS A 51 -6.12 -18.83 5.15
N ILE A 52 -5.95 -17.52 5.10
CA ILE A 52 -4.76 -16.90 4.53
C ILE A 52 -3.75 -16.74 5.66
N ALA A 53 -2.84 -17.71 5.80
CA ALA A 53 -1.85 -17.74 6.88
C ALA A 53 -0.75 -16.69 6.73
N TYR A 54 -0.44 -16.29 5.50
CA TYR A 54 0.60 -15.30 5.21
C TYR A 54 0.20 -14.45 4.00
N ASP A 55 0.16 -13.14 4.18
CA ASP A 55 -0.08 -12.17 3.10
C ASP A 55 0.77 -10.91 3.34
N PRO A 56 1.88 -10.72 2.58
CA PRO A 56 2.72 -9.54 2.72
C PRO A 56 2.02 -8.26 2.28
N THR A 57 0.95 -8.34 1.48
CA THR A 57 0.23 -7.17 0.96
C THR A 57 -0.58 -6.45 2.04
N VAL A 58 -0.90 -7.12 3.15
CA VAL A 58 -1.53 -6.50 4.33
C VAL A 58 -0.61 -5.41 4.90
N PHE A 59 0.68 -5.71 5.04
CA PHE A 59 1.67 -4.75 5.52
C PHE A 59 1.87 -3.58 4.54
N VAL A 60 1.92 -3.88 3.24
CA VAL A 60 2.06 -2.85 2.19
C VAL A 60 0.85 -1.91 2.20
N ARG A 61 -0.37 -2.45 2.30
CA ARG A 61 -1.61 -1.66 2.37
C ARG A 61 -1.66 -0.78 3.62
N ALA A 62 -1.31 -1.33 4.79
CA ALA A 62 -1.23 -0.58 6.03
C ALA A 62 -0.19 0.54 5.93
N SER A 63 0.99 0.25 5.37
CA SER A 63 2.06 1.23 5.17
C SER A 63 1.62 2.36 4.23
N LEU A 64 0.94 2.05 3.12
CA LEU A 64 0.38 3.06 2.21
C LEU A 64 -0.65 3.95 2.91
N GLN A 65 -1.52 3.37 3.72
CA GLN A 65 -2.51 4.13 4.49
C GLN A 65 -1.83 5.05 5.51
N SER A 66 -0.86 4.54 6.27
CA SER A 66 -0.09 5.35 7.22
C SER A 66 0.63 6.50 6.53
N VAL A 67 1.28 6.24 5.39
CA VAL A 67 1.94 7.29 4.60
C VAL A 67 0.91 8.32 4.15
N ALA A 68 -0.24 7.91 3.59
CA ALA A 68 -1.27 8.85 3.17
C ALA A 68 -1.79 9.76 4.31
N VAL A 69 -1.93 9.22 5.52
CA VAL A 69 -2.29 10.00 6.71
C VAL A 69 -1.18 10.98 7.07
N THR A 70 0.07 10.52 7.17
CA THR A 70 1.23 11.37 7.48
C THR A 70 1.43 12.47 6.43
N LEU A 71 1.18 12.19 5.15
CA LEU A 71 1.21 13.18 4.07
C LEU A 71 0.21 14.31 4.32
N LEU A 72 -1.02 13.95 4.69
CA LEU A 72 -2.08 14.92 4.97
C LEU A 72 -1.77 15.76 6.22
N GLU A 73 -1.25 15.13 7.27
CA GLU A 73 -0.78 15.81 8.49
C GLU A 73 0.36 16.79 8.18
N ALA A 74 1.35 16.36 7.40
CA ALA A 74 2.48 17.21 7.01
C ALA A 74 2.04 18.43 6.20
N ILE A 75 1.18 18.23 5.20
CA ILE A 75 0.62 19.34 4.39
C ILE A 75 -0.14 20.32 5.29
N LEU A 76 -0.98 19.82 6.19
CA LEU A 76 -1.75 20.66 7.11
C LEU A 76 -0.81 21.50 8.00
N LEU A 77 0.23 20.88 8.56
CA LEU A 77 1.22 21.57 9.39
C LEU A 77 1.98 22.65 8.60
N VAL A 78 2.42 22.35 7.37
CA VAL A 78 3.09 23.32 6.49
C VAL A 78 2.17 24.52 6.23
N VAL A 79 0.90 24.28 5.92
CA VAL A 79 -0.08 25.36 5.68
C VAL A 79 -0.24 26.25 6.91
N ILE A 80 -0.38 25.65 8.10
CA ILE A 80 -0.50 26.40 9.35
C ILE A 80 0.73 27.29 9.57
N VAL A 81 1.93 26.74 9.43
CA VAL A 81 3.18 27.48 9.62
C VAL A 81 3.31 28.60 8.59
N VAL A 82 3.07 28.32 7.31
CA VAL A 82 3.19 29.31 6.23
C VAL A 82 2.19 30.44 6.40
N VAL A 83 0.93 30.15 6.76
CA VAL A 83 -0.10 31.19 6.99
C VAL A 83 0.26 32.06 8.19
N LEU A 84 0.77 31.47 9.27
CA LEU A 84 1.18 32.19 10.47
C LEU A 84 2.35 33.16 10.18
N PHE A 85 3.35 32.71 9.43
CA PHE A 85 4.53 33.51 9.11
C PHE A 85 4.27 34.58 8.05
N LEU A 86 3.55 34.24 6.98
CA LEU A 86 3.38 35.16 5.85
C LEU A 86 2.22 36.14 6.04
N GLN A 87 1.26 35.85 6.94
CA GLN A 87 0.07 36.66 7.23
C GLN A 87 -0.71 37.16 6.01
N SER A 88 -0.46 36.58 4.83
CA SER A 88 -0.95 37.03 3.54
C SER A 88 -1.40 35.83 2.72
N TRP A 89 -2.72 35.76 2.50
CA TRP A 89 -3.37 34.66 1.80
C TRP A 89 -2.77 34.38 0.41
N ARG A 90 -2.35 35.44 -0.29
CA ARG A 90 -1.73 35.34 -1.62
C ARG A 90 -0.37 34.63 -1.58
N ALA A 91 0.42 34.85 -0.54
CA ALA A 91 1.75 34.23 -0.43
C ALA A 91 1.66 32.78 0.05
N SER A 92 0.66 32.45 0.89
CA SER A 92 0.44 31.10 1.41
C SER A 92 -0.09 30.09 0.37
N ILE A 93 -0.69 30.55 -0.72
CA ILE A 93 -1.17 29.66 -1.81
C ILE A 93 -0.01 29.00 -2.57
N ILE A 94 1.14 29.67 -2.68
CA ILE A 94 2.27 29.18 -3.49
C ILE A 94 2.79 27.84 -2.94
N PRO A 95 3.15 27.71 -1.64
CA PRO A 95 3.58 26.42 -1.07
C PRO A 95 2.47 25.37 -1.05
N LEU A 96 1.21 25.80 -0.82
CA LEU A 96 0.06 24.89 -0.76
C LEU A 96 -0.17 24.13 -2.07
N ILE A 97 0.09 24.77 -3.22
CA ILE A 97 -0.03 24.13 -4.54
C ILE A 97 1.27 23.38 -4.90
N ALA A 98 2.43 23.88 -4.47
CA ALA A 98 3.72 23.26 -4.81
C ALA A 98 3.82 21.78 -4.35
N VAL A 99 3.36 21.47 -3.13
CA VAL A 99 3.41 20.11 -2.56
C VAL A 99 2.58 19.08 -3.35
N PRO A 100 1.27 19.28 -3.61
CA PRO A 100 0.50 18.31 -4.39
C PRO A 100 1.00 18.21 -5.84
N VAL A 101 1.45 19.30 -6.44
CA VAL A 101 1.99 19.28 -7.82
C VAL A 101 3.30 18.49 -7.89
N SER A 102 4.21 18.63 -6.92
CA SER A 102 5.46 17.88 -6.90
C SER A 102 5.23 16.37 -6.70
N LEU A 103 4.25 15.99 -5.88
CA LEU A 103 3.86 14.60 -5.67
C LEU A 103 3.28 13.98 -6.95
N VAL A 104 2.33 14.67 -7.60
CA VAL A 104 1.75 14.22 -8.87
C VAL A 104 2.84 14.12 -9.95
N GLY A 105 3.74 15.10 -10.02
CA GLY A 105 4.89 15.07 -10.92
C GLY A 105 5.81 13.87 -10.68
N THR A 106 6.09 13.57 -9.40
CA THR A 106 6.92 12.42 -9.02
C THR A 106 6.26 11.11 -9.45
N PHE A 107 4.96 10.92 -9.19
CA PHE A 107 4.24 9.72 -9.64
C PHE A 107 4.19 9.60 -11.16
N ALA A 108 4.01 10.71 -11.89
CA ALA A 108 4.01 10.72 -13.35
C ALA A 108 5.36 10.27 -13.92
N VAL A 109 6.46 10.80 -13.38
CA VAL A 109 7.82 10.42 -13.77
C VAL A 109 8.09 8.96 -13.40
N MET A 110 7.73 8.53 -12.19
CA MET A 110 7.87 7.13 -11.78
C MET A 110 7.13 6.18 -12.73
N HIS A 111 5.90 6.52 -13.11
CA HIS A 111 5.12 5.72 -14.06
C HIS A 111 5.79 5.65 -15.43
N MET A 112 6.33 6.77 -15.92
CA MET A 112 7.04 6.85 -17.20
C MET A 112 8.29 5.96 -17.24
N PHE A 113 9.02 5.84 -16.13
CA PHE A 113 10.19 4.98 -16.01
C PHE A 113 9.86 3.54 -15.57
N GLY A 114 8.57 3.20 -15.42
CA GLY A 114 8.14 1.86 -15.01
C GLY A 114 8.46 1.52 -13.55
N PHE A 115 8.67 2.51 -12.69
CA PHE A 115 8.83 2.27 -11.26
C PHE A 115 7.50 1.93 -10.60
N SER A 116 7.53 0.94 -9.71
CA SER A 116 6.39 0.55 -8.89
C SER A 116 6.44 1.22 -7.51
N LEU A 117 5.27 1.38 -6.91
CA LEU A 117 5.19 1.79 -5.50
C LEU A 117 5.55 0.61 -4.59
N ASN A 118 6.52 0.87 -3.74
CA ASN A 118 7.03 -0.05 -2.73
C ASN A 118 7.50 0.74 -1.50
N THR A 119 7.89 0.03 -0.44
CA THR A 119 8.32 0.62 0.83
C THR A 119 9.45 1.65 0.67
N LEU A 120 10.44 1.43 -0.20
CA LEU A 120 11.55 2.38 -0.42
C LEU A 120 11.05 3.67 -1.07
N SER A 121 10.21 3.55 -2.11
CA SER A 121 9.63 4.73 -2.77
C SER A 121 8.76 5.55 -1.81
N LEU A 122 8.00 4.90 -0.91
CA LEU A 122 7.19 5.57 0.09
C LEU A 122 8.04 6.32 1.12
N PHE A 123 9.15 5.74 1.57
CA PHE A 123 10.10 6.45 2.41
C PHE A 123 10.70 7.68 1.71
N GLY A 124 11.07 7.56 0.43
CA GLY A 124 11.56 8.68 -0.36
C GLY A 124 10.54 9.81 -0.47
N LEU A 125 9.27 9.49 -0.69
CA LEU A 125 8.18 10.47 -0.74
C LEU A 125 7.99 11.22 0.59
N VAL A 126 8.02 10.50 1.71
CA VAL A 126 7.91 11.12 3.05
C VAL A 126 9.08 12.07 3.32
N LEU A 127 10.32 11.66 3.01
CA LEU A 127 11.51 12.50 3.19
C LEU A 127 11.46 13.75 2.31
N SER A 128 11.02 13.62 1.05
CA SER A 128 10.99 14.72 0.08
C SER A 128 10.09 15.88 0.52
N ILE A 129 9.05 15.62 1.32
CA ILE A 129 8.11 16.66 1.77
C ILE A 129 8.73 17.55 2.83
N GLY A 130 9.66 17.04 3.63
CA GLY A 130 10.41 17.87 4.56
C GLY A 130 11.35 18.86 3.85
N ILE A 131 11.61 18.67 2.55
CA ILE A 131 12.55 19.47 1.75
C ILE A 131 11.83 20.46 0.81
N VAL A 132 10.64 20.08 0.29
CA VAL A 132 9.86 20.85 -0.70
C VAL A 132 9.12 22.04 -0.09
#